data_AF-A0A7C4ZG30-F1
#
_entry.id   AF-A0A7C4ZG30-F1
#
_cell.length_a   1.000
_cell.length_b   1.000
_cell.length_c   1.000
_cell.angle_alpha   90.00
_cell.angle_beta   90.00
_cell.angle_gamma   90.00
#
_symmetry.space_group_name_H-M   'P 1'
#
loop_
_entity.id
_entity.type
_entity.pdbx_description
1 polymer ?
#
loop_
_entity_poly.entity_id
_entity_poly.type
_entity_poly.pdbx_seq_one_letter_code
_entity_poly.pdbx_strand_id
1 'polypeptide(L)'
;MTELFEKLLEKFPQKKDDVNQLKEYFSEAIRLFEEGSYEMAFLKTYIIIGDTTVTNPKEYISDKREGKPSSFSEIRTILVHSRRKDTVISPKQIAETRTKLPEYTLEIIQRAATFIEKLVSNKTMDNMKQK
;
A
#
# COMPACT_ATOMS: atom_id res chain seq x y z
N MET A 1 5.01 16.08 0.54
CA MET A 1 5.41 14.75 1.07
C MET A 1 6.52 14.84 2.11
N THR A 2 7.58 15.62 1.91
CA THR A 2 8.69 15.76 2.88
C THR A 2 8.23 16.18 4.28
N GLU A 3 7.35 17.18 4.37
CA GLU A 3 6.79 17.69 5.63
C GLU A 3 5.99 16.64 6.43
N LEU A 4 5.35 15.67 5.76
CA LEU A 4 4.61 14.60 6.46
C LEU A 4 5.58 13.67 7.20
N PHE A 5 6.72 13.35 6.58
CA PHE A 5 7.72 12.48 7.20
C PHE A 5 8.49 13.18 8.30
N GLU A 6 8.74 14.49 8.19
CA GLU A 6 9.29 15.29 9.30
C GLU A 6 8.36 15.26 10.52
N LYS A 7 7.05 15.45 10.31
CA LYS A 7 6.05 15.33 11.39
C LYS A 7 5.98 13.91 11.97
N LEU A 8 6.17 12.87 11.15
CA LEU A 8 6.26 11.49 11.65
C LEU A 8 7.51 11.27 12.50
N LEU A 9 8.65 11.84 12.11
CA LEU A 9 9.90 11.76 12.89
C LEU A 9 9.77 12.48 14.25
N GLU A 10 9.10 13.62 14.29
CA GLU A 10 8.78 14.32 15.55
C GLU A 10 7.82 13.51 16.44
N LYS A 11 6.86 12.81 15.82
CA LYS A 11 5.85 12.02 16.53
C LYS A 11 6.35 10.67 17.03
N PHE A 12 7.25 10.05 16.27
CA PHE A 12 7.85 8.74 16.58
C PHE A 12 9.38 8.84 16.63
N PRO A 13 9.96 9.67 17.51
CA PRO A 13 11.41 9.89 17.55
C PRO A 13 12.19 8.61 17.87
N GLN A 14 11.58 7.69 18.62
CA GLN A 14 12.13 6.37 18.96
C GLN A 14 12.06 5.36 17.81
N LYS A 15 11.35 5.66 16.71
CA LYS A 15 11.20 4.80 15.52
C LYS A 15 11.76 5.46 14.25
N LYS A 16 12.82 6.26 14.41
CA LYS A 16 13.43 7.03 13.31
C LYS A 16 13.73 6.17 12.08
N ASP A 17 14.34 5.01 12.28
CA ASP A 17 14.72 4.12 11.18
C ASP A 17 13.50 3.55 10.47
N ASP A 18 12.47 3.13 11.22
CA ASP A 18 11.20 2.66 10.66
C ASP A 18 10.49 3.76 9.84
N VAL A 19 10.50 5.00 10.33
CA VAL A 19 9.91 6.15 9.61
C VAL A 19 10.68 6.46 8.32
N ASN A 20 12.01 6.37 8.35
CA ASN A 20 12.84 6.52 7.16
C ASN A 20 12.60 5.39 6.14
N GLN A 21 12.48 4.16 6.61
CA GLN A 21 12.16 3.02 5.75
C GLN A 21 10.77 3.17 5.11
N LEU A 22 9.77 3.64 5.86
CA LEU A 22 8.44 3.96 5.34
C LEU A 22 8.52 5.04 4.24
N LYS A 23 9.36 6.07 4.43
CA LYS A 23 9.63 7.10 3.43
C LYS A 23 10.27 6.51 2.17
N GLU A 24 11.28 5.68 2.32
CA GLU A 24 11.97 5.02 1.22
C GLU A 24 11.01 4.15 0.40
N TYR A 25 10.20 3.32 1.06
CA TYR A 25 9.20 2.50 0.37
C TYR A 25 8.17 3.33 -0.39
N PHE A 26 7.69 4.43 0.21
CA PHE A 26 6.73 5.29 -0.47
C PHE A 26 7.36 5.99 -1.68
N SER A 27 8.54 6.58 -1.51
CA SER A 27 9.28 7.25 -2.60
C SER A 27 9.63 6.29 -3.73
N GLU A 28 10.08 5.06 -3.41
CA GLU A 28 10.39 4.05 -4.41
C GLU A 28 9.13 3.59 -5.16
N ALA A 29 8.00 3.42 -4.46
CA ALA A 29 6.74 3.08 -5.11
C ALA A 29 6.27 4.14 -6.11
N ILE A 30 6.38 5.43 -5.76
CA ILE A 30 6.06 6.53 -6.68
C ILE A 30 6.98 6.50 -7.90
N ARG A 31 8.30 6.40 -7.69
CA ARG A 31 9.28 6.32 -8.79
C ARG A 31 8.97 5.17 -9.73
N LEU A 32 8.73 3.97 -9.19
CA LEU A 32 8.39 2.78 -9.98
C LEU A 32 7.07 2.96 -10.76
N PHE A 33 6.10 3.67 -10.20
CA PHE A 33 4.84 3.96 -10.88
C PHE A 33 5.04 4.92 -12.05
N GLU A 34 5.82 5.99 -11.85
CA GLU A 34 6.17 6.97 -12.89
C GLU A 34 6.98 6.33 -14.03
N GLU A 35 7.84 5.35 -13.72
CA GLU A 35 8.60 4.56 -14.70
C GLU A 35 7.76 3.49 -15.43
N GLY A 36 6.46 3.37 -15.12
CA GLY A 36 5.57 2.37 -15.70
C GLY A 36 5.77 0.95 -15.17
N SER A 37 6.59 0.77 -14.13
CA SER A 37 6.84 -0.51 -13.47
C SER A 37 5.73 -0.88 -12.47
N TYR A 38 4.48 -0.92 -12.95
CA TYR A 38 3.27 -1.02 -12.11
C TYR A 38 3.25 -2.24 -11.18
N GLU A 39 3.72 -3.41 -11.63
CA GLU A 39 3.77 -4.60 -10.76
C GLU A 39 4.71 -4.40 -9.57
N MET A 40 5.87 -3.80 -9.81
CA MET A 40 6.86 -3.54 -8.75
C MET A 40 6.39 -2.41 -7.84
N ALA A 41 5.83 -1.35 -8.41
CA ALA A 41 5.20 -0.27 -7.66
C ALA A 41 4.11 -0.83 -6.74
N PHE A 42 3.20 -1.66 -7.26
CA PHE A 42 2.13 -2.30 -6.47
C PHE A 42 2.69 -3.11 -5.30
N LEU A 43 3.65 -4.00 -5.57
CA LEU A 43 4.23 -4.86 -4.53
C LEU A 43 4.98 -4.04 -3.48
N LYS A 44 5.68 -2.98 -3.89
CA LYS A 44 6.37 -2.06 -2.99
C LYS A 44 5.38 -1.29 -2.12
N THR A 45 4.29 -0.76 -2.70
CA THR A 45 3.24 -0.09 -1.93
C THR A 45 2.52 -1.04 -0.99
N TYR A 46 2.34 -2.31 -1.37
CA TYR A 46 1.67 -3.28 -0.52
C TYR A 46 2.40 -3.49 0.81
N ILE A 47 3.74 -3.41 0.82
CA ILE A 47 4.54 -3.47 2.05
C ILE A 47 4.08 -2.38 3.04
N ILE A 48 3.83 -1.16 2.55
CA ILE A 48 3.42 -0.01 3.36
C ILE A 48 2.07 -0.23 4.05
N ILE A 49 1.14 -0.89 3.37
CA ILE A 49 -0.23 -1.08 3.88
C ILE A 49 -0.47 -2.47 4.49
N GLY A 50 0.48 -3.38 4.32
CA GLY A 50 0.39 -4.78 4.74
C GLY A 50 1.30 -5.12 5.91
N ASP A 51 2.48 -4.51 5.99
CA ASP A 51 3.52 -4.84 6.97
C ASP A 51 3.57 -3.80 8.10
N THR A 52 3.98 -4.25 9.29
CA THR A 52 4.13 -3.38 10.46
C THR A 52 5.51 -2.72 10.44
N THR A 53 5.65 -1.59 9.74
CA THR A 53 6.88 -0.78 9.76
C THR A 53 6.91 0.13 10.99
N VAL A 54 6.12 1.21 11.00
CA VAL A 54 6.03 2.15 12.15
C VAL A 54 4.94 1.75 13.13
N THR A 55 3.80 1.32 12.61
CA THR A 55 2.64 0.80 13.35
C THR A 55 1.90 -0.17 12.44
N ASN A 56 0.89 -0.85 12.98
CA ASN A 56 0.04 -1.76 12.21
C ASN A 56 -0.88 -0.95 11.26
N PRO A 57 -0.70 -1.01 9.93
CA PRO A 57 -1.49 -0.19 9.00
C PRO A 57 -2.99 -0.53 9.03
N LYS A 58 -3.34 -1.76 9.42
CA LYS A 58 -4.74 -2.25 9.47
C LYS A 58 -5.61 -1.51 10.48
N GLU A 59 -5.01 -0.80 11.42
CA GLU A 59 -5.71 0.06 12.39
C GLU A 59 -6.16 1.40 11.77
N TYR A 60 -5.62 1.75 10.60
CA TYR A 60 -5.82 3.05 9.96
C TYR A 60 -6.53 2.93 8.61
N ILE A 61 -6.28 1.84 7.89
CA ILE A 61 -6.77 1.63 6.54
C ILE A 61 -7.22 0.17 6.34
N SER A 62 -8.24 0.01 5.48
CA SER A 62 -8.71 -1.30 5.05
C SER A 62 -7.93 -1.79 3.82
N ASP A 63 -7.78 -3.11 3.69
CA ASP A 63 -7.27 -3.77 2.48
C ASP A 63 -8.36 -3.93 1.39
N LYS A 64 -9.62 -3.64 1.73
CA LYS A 64 -10.77 -3.79 0.81
C LYS A 64 -10.83 -2.67 -0.24
N ARG A 65 -11.35 -3.06 -1.40
CA ARG A 65 -11.57 -2.23 -2.59
C ARG A 65 -12.99 -2.41 -3.13
N GLU A 66 -13.40 -1.49 -3.99
CA GLU A 66 -14.59 -1.67 -4.81
C GLU A 66 -14.23 -2.46 -6.09
N GLY A 67 -15.04 -3.46 -6.44
CA GLY A 67 -14.86 -4.27 -7.64
C GLY A 67 -14.13 -5.60 -7.41
N LYS A 68 -13.70 -6.22 -8.51
CA LYS A 68 -12.92 -7.48 -8.51
C LYS A 68 -11.52 -7.22 -9.09
N PRO A 69 -10.43 -7.72 -8.45
CA PRO A 69 -10.41 -8.35 -7.13
C PRO A 69 -10.84 -7.40 -6.01
N SER A 70 -11.43 -7.95 -4.96
CA SER A 70 -12.12 -7.20 -3.90
C SER A 70 -11.18 -6.63 -2.83
N SER A 71 -9.88 -6.95 -2.92
CA SER A 71 -8.85 -6.47 -2.01
C SER A 71 -7.49 -6.34 -2.68
N PHE A 72 -6.58 -5.56 -2.07
CA PHE A 72 -5.20 -5.49 -2.53
C PHE A 72 -4.44 -6.79 -2.25
N SER A 73 -4.77 -7.51 -1.16
CA SER A 73 -4.20 -8.84 -0.88
C SER A 73 -4.53 -9.87 -1.96
N GLU A 74 -5.73 -9.85 -2.54
CA GLU A 74 -6.10 -10.72 -3.66
C GLU A 74 -5.28 -10.40 -4.91
N ILE A 75 -5.13 -9.11 -5.25
CA ILE A 75 -4.28 -8.67 -6.37
C ILE A 75 -2.83 -9.13 -6.16
N ARG A 76 -2.27 -8.89 -4.97
CA ARG A 76 -0.92 -9.37 -4.62
C ARG A 76 -0.80 -10.87 -4.81
N THR A 77 -1.80 -11.62 -4.36
CA THR A 77 -1.83 -13.08 -4.48
C THR A 77 -1.75 -13.49 -5.95
N ILE A 78 -2.55 -12.86 -6.82
CA ILE A 78 -2.54 -13.10 -8.28
C ILE A 78 -1.15 -12.78 -8.87
N LEU A 79 -0.57 -11.63 -8.56
CA LEU A 79 0.73 -11.21 -9.09
C LEU A 79 1.86 -12.15 -8.65
N VAL A 80 1.95 -12.49 -7.36
CA VAL A 80 3.00 -13.36 -6.82
C VAL A 80 2.86 -14.81 -7.31
N HIS A 81 1.63 -15.33 -7.37
CA HIS A 81 1.41 -16.71 -7.79
C HIS A 81 1.48 -16.91 -9.30
N SER A 82 1.26 -15.87 -10.11
CA SER A 82 1.47 -15.93 -11.58
C SER A 82 2.87 -16.39 -11.99
N ARG A 83 3.82 -16.40 -11.06
CA ARG A 83 5.22 -16.82 -11.24
C ARG A 83 5.48 -18.29 -10.89
N ARG A 84 4.47 -19.06 -10.42
CA ARG A 84 4.61 -20.47 -10.04
C ARG A 84 4.17 -21.40 -11.17
N LYS A 85 4.83 -22.56 -11.33
CA LYS A 85 4.50 -23.55 -12.38
C LYS A 85 3.11 -24.19 -12.19
N ASP A 86 2.71 -24.40 -10.93
CA ASP A 86 1.40 -24.94 -10.58
C ASP A 86 0.58 -23.84 -9.90
N THR A 87 -0.35 -23.25 -10.66
CA THR A 87 -1.18 -22.14 -10.16
C THR A 87 -2.65 -22.55 -10.11
N VAL A 88 -3.27 -22.40 -8.95
CA VAL A 88 -4.74 -22.55 -8.78
C VAL A 88 -5.50 -21.38 -9.43
N ILE A 89 -4.79 -20.32 -9.82
CA ILE A 89 -5.34 -19.11 -10.44
C ILE A 89 -5.34 -19.27 -11.96
N SER A 90 -6.48 -19.01 -12.61
CA SER A 90 -6.59 -19.18 -14.05
C SER A 90 -5.75 -18.14 -14.82
N PRO A 91 -5.18 -18.50 -15.99
CA PRO A 91 -4.46 -17.55 -16.85
C PRO A 91 -5.31 -16.33 -17.24
N LYS A 92 -6.62 -16.52 -17.42
CA LYS A 92 -7.57 -15.44 -17.71
C LYS A 92 -7.60 -14.39 -16.60
N GLN A 93 -7.68 -14.82 -15.34
CA GLN A 93 -7.67 -13.90 -14.20
C GLN A 93 -6.35 -13.15 -14.06
N ILE A 94 -5.23 -13.80 -14.37
CA ILE A 94 -3.90 -13.15 -14.39
C ILE A 94 -3.86 -12.05 -15.45
N ALA A 95 -4.31 -12.36 -16.67
CA ALA A 95 -4.35 -11.40 -17.78
C ALA A 95 -5.23 -10.20 -17.45
N GLU A 96 -6.47 -10.43 -16.98
CA GLU A 96 -7.40 -9.36 -16.58
C GLU A 96 -6.82 -8.48 -15.47
N THR A 97 -6.16 -9.07 -14.48
CA THR A 97 -5.51 -8.34 -13.38
C THR A 97 -4.35 -7.48 -13.90
N ARG A 98 -3.54 -8.00 -14.82
CA ARG A 98 -2.41 -7.26 -15.42
C ARG A 98 -2.87 -6.08 -16.26
N THR A 99 -3.96 -6.21 -17.02
CA THR A 99 -4.52 -5.10 -17.80
C THR A 99 -4.96 -3.93 -16.92
N LYS A 100 -5.49 -4.21 -15.71
CA LYS A 100 -5.95 -3.20 -14.75
C LYS A 100 -4.89 -2.77 -13.75
N LEU A 101 -3.67 -3.29 -13.87
CA LEU A 101 -2.61 -3.05 -12.90
C LEU A 101 -2.24 -1.56 -12.71
N PRO A 102 -2.24 -0.70 -13.75
CA PRO A 102 -2.01 0.73 -13.54
C PRO A 102 -3.03 1.35 -12.57
N GLU A 103 -4.31 1.05 -12.74
CA GLU A 103 -5.39 1.54 -11.87
C GLU A 103 -5.24 1.00 -10.45
N TYR A 104 -4.98 -0.30 -10.32
CA TYR A 104 -4.81 -0.95 -9.01
C TYR A 104 -3.61 -0.41 -8.25
N THR A 105 -2.55 -0.06 -8.98
CA THR A 105 -1.33 0.52 -8.41
C THR A 105 -1.56 1.95 -7.94
N LEU A 106 -2.29 2.75 -8.73
CA LEU A 106 -2.65 4.10 -8.30
C LEU A 106 -3.52 4.07 -7.03
N GLU A 107 -4.51 3.18 -6.98
CA GLU A 107 -5.41 3.07 -5.83
C GLU A 107 -4.67 2.66 -4.55
N ILE A 108 -3.75 1.69 -4.62
CA ILE A 108 -2.98 1.28 -3.44
C ILE A 108 -2.00 2.39 -2.99
N ILE A 109 -1.42 3.17 -3.92
CA ILE A 109 -0.58 4.33 -3.61
C ILE A 109 -1.40 5.39 -2.86
N GLN A 110 -2.61 5.69 -3.33
CA GLN A 110 -3.52 6.59 -2.63
C GLN A 110 -3.85 6.07 -1.23
N ARG A 111 -4.08 4.76 -1.07
CA ARG A 111 -4.33 4.14 0.23
C ARG A 111 -3.12 4.28 1.17
N ALA A 112 -1.90 4.11 0.67
CA ALA A 112 -0.67 4.32 1.42
C ALA A 112 -0.49 5.79 1.84
N ALA A 113 -0.79 6.73 0.95
CA ALA A 113 -0.78 8.16 1.28
C ALA A 113 -1.77 8.48 2.40
N THR A 114 -3.01 7.97 2.31
CA THR A 114 -4.02 8.11 3.38
C THR A 114 -3.55 7.52 4.71
N PHE A 115 -2.86 6.38 4.69
CA PHE A 115 -2.27 5.81 5.91
C PHE A 115 -1.24 6.76 6.53
N ILE A 116 -0.29 7.26 5.76
CA ILE A 116 0.75 8.20 6.21
C ILE A 116 0.10 9.47 6.79
N GLU A 117 -0.91 10.02 6.12
CA GLU A 117 -1.65 11.19 6.59
C GLU A 117 -2.36 10.92 7.93
N LYS A 118 -3.09 9.81 8.05
CA LYS A 118 -3.74 9.42 9.31
C LYS A 118 -2.74 9.18 10.42
N LEU A 119 -1.59 8.59 10.08
CA LEU A 119 -0.50 8.34 11.02
C LEU A 119 0.07 9.64 11.58
N VAL A 120 0.13 10.72 10.78
CA VAL A 120 0.44 12.07 11.27
C VAL A 120 -0.71 12.60 12.14
N SER A 121 -1.94 12.62 11.60
CA SER A 121 -3.08 13.33 12.19
C SER A 121 -3.74 12.69 13.43
N ASN A 122 -3.38 11.46 13.83
CA ASN A 122 -3.94 10.79 15.02
C ASN A 122 -5.47 10.61 15.00
N LYS A 123 -6.08 10.42 13.82
CA LYS A 123 -7.46 9.92 13.73
C LYS A 123 -7.44 8.40 13.64
N THR A 124 -7.34 7.72 14.78
CA THR A 124 -7.81 6.34 14.90
C THR A 124 -9.29 6.31 14.47
N MET A 125 -9.70 5.28 13.74
CA MET A 125 -11.05 5.20 13.13
C MET A 125 -12.22 5.28 14.13
N ASP A 126 -11.95 5.20 15.44
CA ASP A 126 -12.96 5.38 16.49
C ASP A 126 -13.50 6.81 16.60
N ASN A 127 -12.76 7.83 16.16
CA ASN A 127 -13.22 9.23 16.21
C ASN A 127 -14.14 9.63 15.04
N MET A 128 -14.47 8.73 14.10
CA MET A 128 -15.44 8.99 13.01
C MET A 128 -16.83 8.40 13.27
N LYS A 129 -17.04 7.69 14.39
CA LYS A 129 -18.35 7.16 14.79
C LYS A 129 -19.10 8.01 15.82
N GLN A 130 -18.56 9.17 16.20
CA GLN A 130 -19.22 10.11 17.08
C GLN A 130 -19.32 11.48 16.40
N LYS A 131 -20.28 11.64 15.49
CA LYS A 131 -20.89 12.92 15.14
C LYS A 131 -22.28 12.70 14.57
#